data_AF-A0A165YZ68-F1
#
_entry.id   AF-A0A165YZ68-F1
#
_cell.length_a   1.000
_cell.length_b   1.000
_cell.length_c   1.000
_cell.angle_alpha   90.00
_cell.angle_beta   90.00
_cell.angle_gamma   90.00
#
_symmetry.space_group_name_H-M   'P 1'
#
loop_
_entity.id
_entity.type
_entity.pdbx_description
1 polymer ?
#
loop_
_entity_poly.entity_id
_entity_poly.type
_entity_poly.pdbx_seq_one_letter_code
_entity_poly.pdbx_strand_id
1 'polypeptide(L)'
;LLSLEYSDGIDCLCSCLSGHQATYRCLDCYTSKPCCSVCMVETHRSLPFHRIEFWNGLHFERAALDAIGLRIYLGHDGVICPGVSAEGKTVEVHEVKLSIAHLNGIHTLHVVPCWCRGPRQAKQDMVEQLIRARLFPATLSNPTTAYTIELLEHWHLESLQSKKSTWDYWQALCQKSAKGVDRVRVSGRYTAFLRAGRQWRVLKMLIRSGQAHAIDKHLPTNRWPGSVVVVCPACPEPEFNLQENWEELLSNPEHRYKFILWHGTDGMFKTYLKVKRRDKDDDSLLSGQAFFPTREDWEKYCADHSEIEQNGPCPSYDKMHKIHNMNDREVSGLSAVCCIRHSIFAARGMVDLKLGEKY
;
A
#
# COMPACT_ATOMS: atom_id res chain seq x y z
N LEU A 1 15.56 -31.82 9.68
CA LEU A 1 14.39 -31.00 10.07
C LEU A 1 14.09 -31.16 11.55
N LEU A 2 13.78 -32.37 12.05
CA LEU A 2 13.55 -32.57 13.49
C LEU A 2 14.75 -32.19 14.39
N SER A 3 15.97 -32.30 13.88
CA SER A 3 17.18 -31.80 14.56
C SER A 3 17.19 -30.28 14.80
N LEU A 4 16.30 -29.53 14.15
CA LEU A 4 16.10 -28.10 14.41
C LEU A 4 15.14 -27.85 15.57
N GLU A 5 14.47 -28.86 16.13
CA GLU A 5 13.56 -28.70 17.27
C GLU A 5 14.27 -28.72 18.62
N TYR A 6 15.58 -28.96 18.61
CA TYR A 6 16.44 -29.00 19.79
C TYR A 6 17.81 -28.38 19.49
N SER A 7 18.53 -27.94 20.52
CA SER A 7 19.91 -27.47 20.41
C SER A 7 20.69 -27.84 21.66
N ASP A 8 21.88 -28.42 21.49
CA ASP A 8 22.74 -28.85 22.61
C ASP A 8 23.18 -27.68 23.51
N GLY A 9 23.11 -26.43 23.02
CA GLY A 9 23.46 -25.23 23.77
C GLY A 9 22.35 -24.69 24.68
N ILE A 10 21.20 -25.35 24.72
CA ILE A 10 20.07 -24.95 25.58
C ILE A 10 20.41 -25.24 27.05
N ASP A 11 19.92 -24.40 27.95
CA ASP A 11 20.12 -24.47 29.42
C ASP A 11 21.59 -24.36 29.88
N CYS A 12 22.53 -24.33 28.93
CA CYS A 12 23.93 -23.95 29.15
C CYS A 12 24.05 -22.48 29.51
N LEU A 13 25.19 -22.10 30.08
CA LEU A 13 25.52 -20.68 30.28
C LEU A 13 25.65 -19.97 28.93
N CYS A 14 25.07 -18.78 28.83
CA CYS A 14 25.18 -17.95 27.65
C CYS A 14 26.63 -17.47 27.47
N SER A 15 27.06 -17.35 26.21
CA SER A 15 28.42 -16.94 25.83
C SER A 15 28.79 -15.51 26.22
N CYS A 16 27.85 -14.69 26.68
CA CYS A 16 28.09 -13.31 27.12
C CYS A 16 28.68 -13.19 28.52
N LEU A 17 28.96 -14.32 29.20
CA LEU A 17 29.57 -14.37 30.53
C LEU A 17 28.75 -13.68 31.64
N SER A 18 27.48 -13.35 31.39
CA SER A 18 26.59 -12.72 32.38
C SER A 18 26.04 -13.70 33.43
N GLY A 19 26.40 -14.98 33.34
CA GLY A 19 25.86 -16.05 34.19
C GLY A 19 24.42 -16.46 33.87
N HIS A 20 23.78 -15.87 32.86
CA HIS A 20 22.42 -16.23 32.45
C HIS A 20 22.41 -17.48 31.57
N GLN A 21 21.35 -18.27 31.67
CA GLN A 21 21.14 -19.43 30.82
C GLN A 21 20.73 -19.05 29.39
N ALA A 22 21.15 -19.86 28.44
CA ALA A 22 20.80 -19.76 27.04
C ALA A 22 19.45 -20.47 26.77
N THR A 23 18.35 -19.71 26.90
CA THR A 23 16.99 -20.25 26.80
C THR A 23 16.20 -19.74 25.60
N TYR A 24 16.73 -18.76 24.84
CA TYR A 24 16.04 -18.18 23.68
C TYR A 24 16.78 -18.49 22.39
N ARG A 25 16.04 -18.72 21.31
CA ARG A 25 16.59 -18.80 19.94
C ARG A 25 15.80 -17.94 18.95
N CYS A 26 16.43 -17.56 17.84
CA CYS A 26 15.77 -16.82 16.77
C CYS A 26 15.54 -17.72 15.55
N LEU A 27 14.34 -17.71 14.98
CA LEU A 27 13.98 -18.52 13.81
C LEU A 27 14.36 -17.87 12.48
N ASP A 28 14.58 -16.56 12.47
CA ASP A 28 14.81 -15.79 11.24
C ASP A 28 16.31 -15.45 11.05
N CYS A 29 17.12 -15.51 12.11
CA CYS A 29 18.58 -15.42 12.01
C CYS A 29 19.16 -16.69 11.36
N TYR A 30 20.12 -16.51 10.44
CA TYR A 30 20.80 -17.62 9.79
C TYR A 30 21.51 -18.53 10.81
N THR A 31 22.17 -17.94 11.80
CA THR A 31 22.75 -18.66 12.94
C THR A 31 21.85 -18.54 14.15
N SER A 32 21.17 -19.64 14.51
CA SER A 32 20.19 -19.71 15.60
C SER A 32 20.76 -20.39 16.86
N LYS A 33 21.92 -19.94 17.34
CA LYS A 33 22.44 -20.47 18.61
C LYS A 33 21.60 -19.94 19.78
N PRO A 34 21.21 -20.80 20.74
CA PRO A 34 20.53 -20.33 21.95
C PRO A 34 21.34 -19.28 22.70
N CYS A 35 20.68 -18.27 23.25
CA CYS A 35 21.27 -17.23 24.09
C CYS A 35 20.30 -16.75 25.17
N CYS A 36 20.78 -15.93 26.10
CA CYS A 36 19.93 -15.35 27.13
C CYS A 36 19.04 -14.23 26.56
N SER A 37 18.02 -13.81 27.33
CA SER A 37 17.10 -12.75 26.92
C SER A 37 17.81 -11.42 26.61
N VAL A 38 18.85 -11.06 27.37
CA VAL A 38 19.62 -9.82 27.18
C VAL A 38 20.31 -9.82 25.82
N CYS A 39 21.07 -10.87 25.51
CA CYS A 39 21.74 -11.01 24.23
C CYS A 39 20.75 -11.11 23.07
N MET A 40 19.59 -11.73 23.30
CA MET A 40 18.51 -11.79 22.31
C MET A 40 18.00 -10.39 21.97
N VAL A 41 17.76 -9.53 22.96
CA VAL A 41 17.35 -8.13 22.74
C VAL A 41 18.45 -7.32 22.06
N GLU A 42 19.70 -7.41 22.53
CA GLU A 42 20.82 -6.66 21.96
C GLU A 42 21.04 -7.01 20.48
N THR A 43 21.04 -8.30 20.14
CA THR A 43 21.24 -8.79 18.77
C THR A 43 20.10 -8.35 17.84
N HIS A 44 18.87 -8.25 18.36
CA HIS A 44 17.67 -7.94 17.57
C HIS A 44 17.24 -6.48 17.65
N ARG A 45 18.07 -5.59 18.20
CA ARG A 45 17.77 -4.15 18.28
C ARG A 45 17.42 -3.53 16.92
N SER A 46 18.15 -3.93 15.87
CA SER A 46 17.91 -3.51 14.49
C SER A 46 17.03 -4.47 13.67
N LEU A 47 16.60 -5.59 14.29
CA LEU A 47 15.82 -6.65 13.65
C LEU A 47 14.57 -6.97 14.49
N PRO A 48 13.72 -5.97 14.79
CA PRO A 48 12.68 -6.11 15.82
C PRO A 48 11.53 -7.03 15.45
N PHE A 49 11.46 -7.45 14.18
CA PHE A 49 10.39 -8.32 13.65
C PHE A 49 10.82 -9.78 13.53
N HIS A 50 12.05 -10.12 13.92
CA HIS A 50 12.47 -11.51 13.95
C HIS A 50 11.63 -12.32 14.95
N ARG A 51 11.25 -13.52 14.55
CA ARG A 51 10.52 -14.46 15.38
C ARG A 51 11.50 -15.19 16.28
N ILE A 52 11.15 -15.29 17.56
CA ILE A 52 11.95 -15.98 18.56
C ILE A 52 11.13 -17.06 19.25
N GLU A 53 11.84 -18.00 19.85
CA GLU A 53 11.28 -19.05 20.68
C GLU A 53 12.02 -19.10 22.03
N PHE A 54 11.30 -19.54 23.04
CA PHE A 54 11.79 -19.76 24.40
C PHE A 54 11.73 -21.25 24.72
N TRP A 55 12.77 -21.76 25.35
CA TRP A 55 12.81 -23.11 25.86
C TRP A 55 12.12 -23.18 27.23
N ASN A 56 11.00 -23.89 27.31
CA ASN A 56 10.24 -24.04 28.56
C ASN A 56 10.67 -25.26 29.41
N GLY A 57 11.77 -25.91 29.05
CA GLY A 57 12.25 -27.14 29.69
C GLY A 57 11.84 -28.43 28.99
N LEU A 58 10.80 -28.38 28.13
CA LEU A 58 10.32 -29.55 27.37
C LEU A 58 10.41 -29.35 25.87
N HIS A 59 10.06 -28.16 25.38
CA HIS A 59 10.09 -27.82 23.96
C HIS A 59 10.27 -26.31 23.78
N PHE A 60 10.54 -25.91 22.54
CA PHE A 60 10.49 -24.50 22.16
C PHE A 60 9.05 -24.04 21.99
N GLU A 61 8.68 -23.00 22.73
CA GLU A 61 7.44 -22.27 22.55
C GLU A 61 7.71 -20.91 21.92
N ARG A 62 6.74 -20.39 21.17
CA ARG A 62 6.87 -19.06 20.56
C ARG A 62 6.95 -17.98 21.64
N ALA A 63 7.94 -17.11 21.51
CA ALA A 63 8.11 -15.96 22.37
C ALA A 63 8.00 -14.66 21.55
N ALA A 64 7.89 -13.52 22.24
CA ALA A 64 7.87 -12.21 21.63
C ALA A 64 9.06 -11.40 22.14
N LEU A 65 9.80 -10.75 21.23
CA LEU A 65 10.89 -9.85 21.60
C LEU A 65 10.42 -8.74 22.57
N ASP A 66 9.18 -8.25 22.39
CA ASP A 66 8.54 -7.29 23.30
C ASP A 66 8.45 -7.77 24.75
N ALA A 67 8.16 -9.06 24.95
CA ALA A 67 7.96 -9.67 26.26
C ALA A 67 9.28 -9.78 27.04
N ILE A 68 10.41 -9.83 26.34
CA ILE A 68 11.76 -9.85 26.94
C ILE A 68 12.43 -8.48 26.97
N GLY A 69 11.67 -7.40 26.68
CA GLY A 69 12.12 -6.02 26.87
C GLY A 69 12.60 -5.31 25.60
N LEU A 70 12.47 -5.90 24.42
CA LEU A 70 12.75 -5.15 23.19
C LEU A 70 11.74 -4.01 23.02
N ARG A 71 12.25 -2.81 22.72
CA ARG A 71 11.49 -1.62 22.37
C ARG A 71 12.00 -1.05 21.05
N ILE A 72 11.10 -0.55 20.21
CA ILE A 72 11.50 0.21 19.02
C ILE A 72 11.59 1.67 19.42
N TYR A 73 12.80 2.23 19.40
CA TYR A 73 13.01 3.66 19.58
C TYR A 73 12.95 4.36 18.22
N LEU A 74 12.06 5.34 18.08
CA LEU A 74 11.97 6.15 16.88
C LEU A 74 13.04 7.24 16.90
N GLY A 75 13.68 7.48 15.75
CA GLY A 75 14.81 8.40 15.64
C GLY A 75 16.08 7.88 16.31
N HIS A 76 17.14 8.70 16.29
CA HIS A 76 18.45 8.43 16.90
C HIS A 76 18.98 7.01 16.65
N ASP A 77 18.81 6.49 15.44
CA ASP A 77 19.31 5.16 15.04
C ASP A 77 18.89 4.02 16.00
N GLY A 78 17.68 4.12 16.58
CA GLY A 78 17.16 3.10 17.48
C GLY A 78 17.71 3.17 18.90
N VAL A 79 18.28 4.31 19.31
CA VAL A 79 18.65 4.60 20.70
C VAL A 79 17.65 5.52 21.39
N ILE A 80 17.68 5.51 22.73
CA ILE A 80 16.82 6.35 23.55
C ILE A 80 17.10 7.82 23.18
N CYS A 81 16.03 8.55 22.89
CA CYS A 81 16.09 9.96 22.57
C CYS A 81 16.71 10.76 23.76
N PRO A 82 17.81 11.52 23.57
CA PRO A 82 18.43 12.31 24.63
C PRO A 82 17.47 13.33 25.26
N GLY A 83 16.50 13.83 24.46
CA GLY A 83 15.44 14.73 24.94
C GLY A 83 14.52 14.10 26.01
N VAL A 84 14.51 12.78 26.15
CA VAL A 84 13.78 12.09 27.23
C VAL A 84 14.57 12.16 28.55
N SER A 85 15.91 12.19 28.49
CA SER A 85 16.79 12.23 29.66
C SER A 85 17.18 13.65 30.10
N ALA A 86 17.08 14.64 29.22
CA ALA A 86 17.59 16.00 29.45
C ALA A 86 16.76 16.86 30.40
N GLU A 87 15.52 16.49 30.75
CA GLU A 87 14.62 17.35 31.54
C GLU A 87 14.68 17.15 33.06
N GLY A 88 15.57 16.30 33.61
CA GLY A 88 15.79 16.14 35.07
C GLY A 88 14.57 15.69 35.88
N LYS A 89 13.42 15.53 35.22
CA LYS A 89 12.22 14.87 35.68
C LYS A 89 12.27 13.47 35.09
N THR A 90 11.92 12.46 35.88
CA THR A 90 11.52 11.15 35.38
C THR A 90 10.26 11.35 34.51
N VAL A 91 10.44 11.82 33.28
CA VAL A 91 9.37 11.86 32.29
C VAL A 91 9.04 10.41 32.04
N GLU A 92 7.83 9.97 32.41
CA GLU A 92 7.33 8.66 32.02
C GLU A 92 7.58 8.50 30.53
N VAL A 93 8.43 7.54 30.17
CA VAL A 93 8.70 7.24 28.76
C VAL A 93 7.36 6.78 28.19
N HIS A 94 6.72 7.66 27.42
CA HIS A 94 5.41 7.36 26.86
C HIS A 94 5.58 6.32 25.75
N GLU A 95 5.52 5.04 26.11
CA GLU A 95 5.55 3.93 25.18
C GLU A 95 4.17 3.72 24.57
N VAL A 96 4.13 3.53 23.25
CA VAL A 96 2.89 3.20 22.53
C VAL A 96 2.96 1.76 22.09
N LYS A 97 2.00 0.95 22.54
CA LYS A 97 1.87 -0.44 22.08
C LYS A 97 1.27 -0.47 20.67
N LEU A 98 2.07 -0.88 19.70
CA LEU A 98 1.65 -1.00 18.30
C LEU A 98 1.49 -2.46 17.90
N SER A 99 0.47 -2.73 17.10
CA SER A 99 0.39 -3.95 16.31
C SER A 99 1.01 -3.70 14.93
N ILE A 100 2.16 -4.30 14.67
CA ILE A 100 2.94 -4.08 13.46
C ILE A 100 2.91 -5.33 12.60
N ALA A 101 2.38 -5.21 11.39
CA ALA A 101 2.34 -6.30 10.44
C ALA A 101 3.61 -6.32 9.59
N HIS A 102 4.26 -7.49 9.52
CA HIS A 102 5.49 -7.79 8.77
C HIS A 102 5.28 -9.04 7.90
N LEU A 103 6.12 -9.32 6.91
CA LEU A 103 6.03 -10.53 6.05
C LEU A 103 5.94 -11.87 6.81
N ASN A 104 6.49 -11.93 8.02
CA ASN A 104 6.57 -13.14 8.84
C ASN A 104 5.47 -13.20 9.90
N GLY A 105 4.53 -12.25 9.95
CA GLY A 105 3.42 -12.23 10.89
C GLY A 105 3.12 -10.85 11.45
N ILE A 106 2.15 -10.81 12.37
CA ILE A 106 1.75 -9.60 13.09
C ILE A 106 2.41 -9.63 14.46
N HIS A 107 3.24 -8.62 14.70
CA HIS A 107 3.96 -8.41 15.95
C HIS A 107 3.24 -7.40 16.81
N THR A 108 3.35 -7.55 18.12
CA THR A 108 2.93 -6.51 19.07
C THR A 108 4.17 -6.04 19.80
N LEU A 109 4.54 -4.79 19.57
CA LEU A 109 5.77 -4.19 20.08
C LEU A 109 5.46 -2.84 20.69
N HIS A 110 6.13 -2.50 21.80
CA HIS A 110 6.12 -1.15 22.33
C HIS A 110 7.10 -0.27 21.54
N VAL A 111 6.61 0.90 21.15
CA VAL A 111 7.34 1.90 20.37
C VAL A 111 7.49 3.16 21.20
N VAL A 112 8.71 3.66 21.27
CA VAL A 112 9.09 4.86 22.02
C VAL A 112 9.33 6.00 21.04
N PRO A 113 8.49 7.05 21.02
CA PRO A 113 8.67 8.18 20.12
C PRO A 113 9.91 9.01 20.49
N CYS A 114 10.49 9.64 19.47
CA CYS A 114 11.47 10.70 19.64
C CYS A 114 10.78 11.97 20.19
N TRP A 115 11.43 12.60 21.16
CA TRP A 115 11.00 13.86 21.78
C TRP A 115 11.86 15.05 21.37
N CYS A 116 12.88 14.86 20.54
CA CYS A 116 13.63 15.97 19.99
C CYS A 116 12.72 16.86 19.15
N ARG A 117 12.85 18.17 19.35
CA ARG A 117 12.18 19.16 18.51
C ARG A 117 12.86 19.13 17.13
N GLY A 118 12.06 19.01 16.07
CA GLY A 118 12.59 19.02 14.70
C GLY A 118 13.21 20.37 14.30
N PRO A 119 13.71 20.53 13.06
CA PRO A 119 14.31 21.78 12.58
C PRO A 119 13.40 23.02 12.71
N ARG A 120 12.08 22.81 12.72
CA ARG A 120 11.05 23.85 12.90
C ARG A 120 10.66 24.08 14.36
N GLN A 121 11.39 23.51 15.32
CA GLN A 121 11.10 23.53 16.76
C GLN A 121 9.75 22.93 17.18
N ALA A 122 8.99 22.32 16.27
CA ALA A 122 7.75 21.63 16.56
C ALA A 122 8.00 20.21 17.08
N LYS A 123 7.07 19.73 17.92
CA LYS A 123 6.98 18.30 18.29
C LYS A 123 6.79 17.51 17.00
N GLN A 124 7.65 16.52 16.76
CA GLN A 124 7.51 15.66 15.58
C GLN A 124 6.25 14.80 15.72
N ASP A 125 5.44 14.79 14.67
CA ASP A 125 4.22 14.00 14.64
C ASP A 125 4.53 12.49 14.61
N MET A 126 3.69 11.69 15.29
CA MET A 126 3.90 10.25 15.40
C MET A 126 3.86 9.55 14.03
N VAL A 127 3.00 10.00 13.11
CA VAL A 127 2.92 9.45 11.75
C VAL A 127 4.23 9.68 11.00
N GLU A 128 4.77 10.90 11.08
CA GLU A 128 6.04 11.23 10.44
C GLU A 128 7.18 10.36 10.97
N GLN A 129 7.26 10.20 12.29
CA GLN A 129 8.29 9.36 12.91
C GLN A 129 8.18 7.88 12.51
N LEU A 130 6.96 7.34 12.45
CA LEU A 130 6.72 5.98 11.98
C LEU A 130 7.13 5.81 10.51
N ILE A 131 6.76 6.74 9.63
CA ILE A 131 7.12 6.69 8.21
C ILE A 131 8.65 6.74 8.04
N ARG A 132 9.35 7.59 8.79
CA ARG A 132 10.83 7.62 8.80
C ARG A 132 11.45 6.31 9.28
N ALA A 133 10.80 5.62 10.22
CA ALA A 133 11.16 4.28 10.66
C ALA A 133 10.70 3.15 9.71
N ARG A 134 10.25 3.49 8.49
CA ARG A 134 9.70 2.55 7.49
C ARG A 134 8.49 1.76 7.98
N LEU A 135 7.67 2.39 8.81
CA LEU A 135 6.38 1.89 9.29
C LEU A 135 5.25 2.78 8.78
N PHE A 136 4.40 2.22 7.94
CA PHE A 136 3.21 2.90 7.44
C PHE A 136 2.06 2.74 8.42
N PRO A 137 1.58 3.83 9.06
CA PRO A 137 0.50 3.72 10.04
C PRO A 137 -0.85 3.46 9.36
N ALA A 138 -1.71 2.71 10.04
CA ALA A 138 -3.06 2.42 9.55
C ALA A 138 -4.02 3.62 9.66
N THR A 139 -3.73 4.55 10.57
CA THR A 139 -4.51 5.77 10.82
C THR A 139 -3.55 6.95 10.98
N LEU A 140 -3.98 8.13 10.55
CA LEU A 140 -3.18 9.36 10.66
C LEU A 140 -3.31 10.03 12.04
N SER A 141 -4.30 9.63 12.83
CA SER A 141 -4.51 10.07 14.20
C SER A 141 -4.30 8.89 15.15
N ASN A 142 -3.48 9.08 16.19
CA ASN A 142 -3.23 8.11 17.26
C ASN A 142 -3.04 6.67 16.73
N PRO A 143 -2.00 6.41 15.90
CA PRO A 143 -1.81 5.11 15.29
C PRO A 143 -1.60 4.03 16.36
N THR A 144 -2.38 2.96 16.28
CA THR A 144 -2.22 1.73 17.12
C THR A 144 -1.86 0.50 16.27
N THR A 145 -1.92 0.64 14.96
CA THR A 145 -1.56 -0.38 13.97
C THR A 145 -0.66 0.24 12.91
N ALA A 146 0.38 -0.48 12.51
CA ALA A 146 1.26 -0.09 11.41
C ALA A 146 1.63 -1.31 10.55
N TYR A 147 2.11 -1.03 9.35
CA TYR A 147 2.55 -2.02 8.38
C TYR A 147 3.98 -1.70 7.99
N THR A 148 4.85 -2.70 7.91
CA THR A 148 6.18 -2.42 7.33
C THR A 148 6.03 -2.06 5.86
N ILE A 149 6.90 -1.17 5.38
CA ILE A 149 6.94 -0.82 3.95
C ILE A 149 7.15 -2.07 3.10
N GLU A 150 8.01 -2.99 3.55
CA GLU A 150 8.26 -4.27 2.87
C GLU A 150 6.98 -5.12 2.73
N LEU A 151 6.13 -5.18 3.77
CA LEU A 151 4.84 -5.87 3.69
C LEU A 151 3.93 -5.24 2.63
N LEU A 152 3.84 -3.91 2.60
CA LEU A 152 3.01 -3.21 1.63
C LEU A 152 3.52 -3.37 0.19
N GLU A 153 4.85 -3.37 -0.01
CA GLU A 153 5.48 -3.64 -1.30
C GLU A 153 5.19 -5.06 -1.78
N HIS A 154 5.40 -6.06 -0.92
CA HIS A 154 5.11 -7.46 -1.24
C HIS A 154 3.62 -7.68 -1.50
N TRP A 155 2.73 -7.14 -0.66
CA TRP A 155 1.29 -7.26 -0.89
C TRP A 155 0.88 -6.62 -2.22
N HIS A 156 1.41 -5.44 -2.52
CA HIS A 156 1.09 -4.75 -3.76
C HIS A 156 1.54 -5.59 -4.96
N LEU A 157 2.75 -6.16 -4.94
CA LEU A 157 3.25 -7.05 -5.98
C LEU A 157 2.37 -8.30 -6.16
N GLU A 158 2.02 -8.99 -5.08
CA GLU A 158 1.15 -10.17 -5.11
C GLU A 158 -0.24 -9.82 -5.67
N SER A 159 -0.80 -8.68 -5.26
CA SER A 159 -2.10 -8.23 -5.75
C SER A 159 -2.11 -7.98 -7.26
N LEU A 160 -0.95 -7.61 -7.84
CA LEU A 160 -0.79 -7.37 -9.27
C LEU A 160 -0.45 -8.64 -10.05
N GLN A 161 0.52 -9.43 -9.57
CA GLN A 161 1.09 -10.54 -10.34
C GLN A 161 0.41 -11.88 -10.10
N SER A 162 0.14 -12.23 -8.84
CA SER A 162 -0.53 -13.50 -8.52
C SER A 162 -2.05 -13.38 -8.48
N LYS A 163 -2.58 -12.14 -8.63
CA LYS A 163 -4.01 -11.82 -8.49
C LYS A 163 -4.59 -12.30 -7.16
N LYS A 164 -3.73 -12.45 -6.14
CA LYS A 164 -4.14 -12.91 -4.81
C LYS A 164 -5.05 -11.87 -4.18
N SER A 165 -6.20 -12.33 -3.69
CA SER A 165 -7.11 -11.44 -2.98
C SER A 165 -6.44 -10.87 -1.73
N THR A 166 -6.74 -9.62 -1.37
CA THR A 166 -6.23 -9.03 -0.13
C THR A 166 -6.65 -9.85 1.09
N TRP A 167 -7.83 -10.48 1.04
CA TRP A 167 -8.30 -11.35 2.11
C TRP A 167 -7.41 -12.57 2.30
N ASP A 168 -7.09 -13.31 1.24
CA ASP A 168 -6.25 -14.51 1.35
C ASP A 168 -4.82 -14.16 1.74
N TYR A 169 -4.31 -13.01 1.26
CA TYR A 169 -3.02 -12.49 1.70
C TYR A 169 -3.03 -12.20 3.22
N TRP A 170 -4.07 -11.52 3.70
CA TRP A 170 -4.24 -11.21 5.11
C TRP A 170 -4.41 -12.46 5.98
N GLN A 171 -5.17 -13.46 5.52
CA GLN A 171 -5.33 -14.72 6.22
C GLN A 171 -3.99 -15.47 6.34
N ALA A 172 -3.22 -15.57 5.25
CA ALA A 172 -1.89 -16.18 5.28
C ALA A 172 -0.95 -15.47 6.28
N LEU A 173 -1.02 -14.14 6.34
CA LEU A 173 -0.27 -13.35 7.32
C LEU A 173 -0.70 -13.63 8.76
N CYS A 174 -2.01 -13.77 9.00
CA CYS A 174 -2.54 -14.14 10.31
C CYS A 174 -2.07 -15.53 10.75
N GLN A 175 -2.01 -16.50 9.83
CA GLN A 175 -1.51 -17.86 10.13
C GLN A 175 -0.02 -17.88 10.50
N LYS A 176 0.78 -16.95 9.96
CA LYS A 176 2.19 -16.79 10.35
C LYS A 176 2.38 -16.19 11.75
N SER A 177 1.35 -15.56 12.32
CA SER A 177 1.43 -14.85 13.60
C SER A 177 1.43 -15.80 14.80
N ALA A 178 2.00 -15.35 15.93
CA ALA A 178 2.35 -16.22 17.07
C ALA A 178 1.16 -16.96 17.70
N LYS A 179 -0.04 -16.36 17.71
CA LYS A 179 -1.26 -16.98 18.21
C LYS A 179 -2.15 -17.31 17.03
N GLY A 180 -2.47 -18.60 16.86
CA GLY A 180 -3.53 -19.03 15.95
C GLY A 180 -4.75 -18.10 16.07
N VAL A 181 -5.25 -17.69 14.92
CA VAL A 181 -6.27 -16.67 14.65
C VAL A 181 -7.26 -16.43 15.82
N ASP A 182 -7.09 -15.31 16.53
CA ASP A 182 -8.24 -14.64 17.17
C ASP A 182 -9.06 -13.97 16.05
N ARG A 183 -10.12 -14.66 15.62
CA ARG A 183 -10.96 -14.26 14.49
C ARG A 183 -11.54 -12.85 14.66
N VAL A 184 -11.77 -12.40 15.90
CA VAL A 184 -12.35 -11.09 16.20
C VAL A 184 -11.31 -9.98 15.96
N ARG A 185 -10.07 -10.17 16.41
CA ARG A 185 -8.96 -9.22 16.17
C ARG A 185 -8.52 -9.18 14.70
N VAL A 186 -8.68 -10.28 13.97
CA VAL A 186 -8.33 -10.38 12.54
C VAL A 186 -9.27 -9.57 11.64
N SER A 187 -10.57 -9.50 11.94
CA SER A 187 -11.55 -8.76 11.13
C SER A 187 -11.34 -7.24 11.17
N GLY A 188 -11.14 -6.66 12.37
CA GLY A 188 -10.97 -5.20 12.51
C GLY A 188 -9.71 -4.65 11.84
N ARG A 189 -8.62 -5.44 11.82
CA ARG A 189 -7.33 -5.04 11.24
C ARG A 189 -7.27 -5.24 9.72
N TYR A 190 -8.10 -6.13 9.18
CA TYR A 190 -8.23 -6.32 7.73
C TYR A 190 -8.75 -5.06 7.04
N THR A 191 -9.78 -4.41 7.59
CA THR A 191 -10.34 -3.16 7.01
C THR A 191 -9.34 -2.01 7.09
N ALA A 192 -8.53 -1.96 8.14
CA ALA A 192 -7.41 -1.04 8.27
C ALA A 192 -6.34 -1.32 7.19
N PHE A 193 -6.04 -2.59 6.92
CA PHE A 193 -5.09 -2.98 5.88
C PHE A 193 -5.59 -2.64 4.47
N LEU A 194 -6.88 -2.82 4.20
CA LEU A 194 -7.49 -2.37 2.94
C LEU A 194 -7.33 -0.86 2.73
N ARG A 195 -7.58 -0.05 3.77
CA ARG A 195 -7.41 1.41 3.71
C ARG A 195 -5.96 1.80 3.49
N ALA A 196 -5.04 1.25 4.27
CA ALA A 196 -3.61 1.48 4.11
C ALA A 196 -3.12 1.05 2.71
N GLY A 197 -3.61 -0.08 2.20
CA GLY A 197 -3.31 -0.55 0.85
C GLY A 197 -3.79 0.40 -0.25
N ARG A 198 -4.97 1.01 -0.10
CA ARG A 198 -5.46 2.05 -1.02
C ARG A 198 -4.56 3.29 -1.01
N GLN A 199 -4.25 3.80 0.19
CA GLN A 199 -3.36 4.95 0.36
C GLN A 199 -1.96 4.67 -0.20
N TRP A 200 -1.42 3.48 0.07
CA TRP A 200 -0.14 3.02 -0.44
C TRP A 200 -0.09 3.08 -1.98
N ARG A 201 -1.11 2.55 -2.67
CA ARG A 201 -1.18 2.58 -4.13
C ARG A 201 -1.13 4.02 -4.66
N VAL A 202 -1.92 4.92 -4.06
CA VAL A 202 -1.94 6.34 -4.44
C VAL A 202 -0.59 7.00 -4.22
N LEU A 203 0.04 6.78 -3.06
CA LEU A 203 1.37 7.31 -2.78
C LEU A 203 2.42 6.79 -3.77
N LYS A 204 2.38 5.50 -4.15
CA LYS A 204 3.27 4.97 -5.19
C LYS A 204 3.04 5.62 -6.55
N MET A 205 1.79 5.93 -6.91
CA MET A 205 1.48 6.68 -8.13
C MET A 205 2.01 8.12 -8.09
N LEU A 206 1.84 8.82 -6.96
CA LEU A 206 2.35 10.19 -6.76
C LEU A 206 3.88 10.24 -6.77
N ILE A 207 4.55 9.29 -6.10
CA ILE A 207 6.02 9.19 -6.08
C ILE A 207 6.53 8.91 -7.50
N ARG A 208 5.94 7.94 -8.20
CA ARG A 208 6.40 7.54 -9.55
C ARG A 208 6.17 8.63 -10.59
N SER A 209 5.08 9.38 -10.49
CA SER A 209 4.76 10.45 -11.43
C SER A 209 5.64 11.69 -11.26
N GLY A 210 6.24 11.89 -10.09
CA GLY A 210 7.03 13.10 -9.82
C GLY A 210 6.18 14.32 -9.46
N GLN A 211 4.86 14.15 -9.28
CA GLN A 211 3.94 15.25 -8.94
C GLN A 211 4.33 15.97 -7.64
N ALA A 212 4.89 15.25 -6.66
CA ALA A 212 5.40 15.85 -5.43
C ALA A 212 6.58 16.82 -5.64
N HIS A 213 7.22 16.79 -6.82
CA HIS A 213 8.34 17.65 -7.19
C HIS A 213 7.97 18.66 -8.30
N ALA A 214 6.66 18.93 -8.49
CA ALA A 214 6.16 19.88 -9.48
C ALA A 214 6.61 19.57 -10.92
N ILE A 215 6.60 18.29 -11.29
CA ILE A 215 7.01 17.81 -12.62
C ILE A 215 6.25 18.48 -13.77
N ASP A 216 5.00 18.90 -13.55
CA ASP A 216 4.17 19.57 -14.56
C ASP A 216 4.83 20.81 -15.16
N LYS A 217 5.71 21.49 -14.43
CA LYS A 217 6.49 22.64 -14.95
C LYS A 217 7.45 22.27 -16.10
N HIS A 218 7.71 20.98 -16.26
CA HIS A 218 8.65 20.42 -17.23
C HIS A 218 7.97 19.51 -18.25
N LEU A 219 6.65 19.31 -18.13
CA LEU A 219 5.89 18.46 -19.05
C LEU A 219 5.20 19.31 -20.14
N PRO A 220 4.90 18.71 -21.29
CA PRO A 220 4.12 19.33 -22.36
C PRO A 220 2.81 19.95 -21.87
N THR A 221 2.40 21.04 -22.52
CA THR A 221 1.18 21.78 -22.15
C THR A 221 -0.11 21.00 -22.44
N ASN A 222 -0.04 20.00 -23.32
CA ASN A 222 -1.14 19.11 -23.68
C ASN A 222 -1.42 18.00 -22.64
N ARG A 223 -0.64 17.90 -21.56
CA ARG A 223 -0.91 16.98 -20.46
C ARG A 223 -1.80 17.63 -19.40
N TRP A 224 -2.66 16.82 -18.79
CA TRP A 224 -3.47 17.27 -17.66
C TRP A 224 -2.58 17.59 -16.44
N PRO A 225 -2.65 18.81 -15.87
CA PRO A 225 -1.95 19.13 -14.63
C PRO A 225 -2.35 18.20 -13.49
N GLY A 226 -1.38 17.78 -12.69
CA GLY A 226 -1.55 16.83 -11.59
C GLY A 226 -1.71 15.38 -12.03
N SER A 227 -1.55 15.06 -13.33
CA SER A 227 -1.68 13.69 -13.82
C SER A 227 -0.64 12.76 -13.21
N VAL A 228 -1.10 11.64 -12.65
CA VAL A 228 -0.25 10.56 -12.09
C VAL A 228 -0.15 9.35 -13.02
N VAL A 229 -0.70 9.46 -14.23
CA VAL A 229 -0.75 8.38 -15.22
C VAL A 229 0.54 8.34 -16.03
N VAL A 230 1.02 7.13 -16.29
CA VAL A 230 2.10 6.92 -17.26
C VAL A 230 1.47 6.94 -18.65
N VAL A 231 1.78 7.97 -19.44
CA VAL A 231 1.38 8.04 -20.85
C VAL A 231 2.21 7.08 -21.69
N CYS A 232 1.69 6.68 -22.85
CA CYS A 232 2.42 5.79 -23.75
C CYS A 232 3.64 6.52 -24.35
N PRO A 233 4.89 6.11 -24.03
CA PRO A 233 6.08 6.83 -24.48
C PRO A 233 6.35 6.72 -25.99
N ALA A 234 5.74 5.73 -26.64
CA ALA A 234 5.87 5.47 -28.07
C ALA A 234 4.75 6.12 -28.91
N CYS A 235 3.70 6.64 -28.28
CA CYS A 235 2.67 7.39 -28.99
C CYS A 235 3.19 8.78 -29.37
N PRO A 236 2.83 9.30 -30.56
CA PRO A 236 3.19 10.65 -30.96
C PRO A 236 2.59 11.68 -29.99
N GLU A 237 3.45 12.53 -29.44
CA GLU A 237 3.11 13.54 -28.44
C GLU A 237 3.81 14.88 -28.80
N PRO A 238 3.03 15.90 -29.20
CA PRO A 238 3.55 17.25 -29.41
C PRO A 238 4.32 17.76 -28.19
N GLU A 239 5.38 18.54 -28.43
CA GLU A 239 6.27 19.12 -27.40
C GLU A 239 7.08 18.09 -26.57
N PHE A 240 6.95 16.79 -26.85
CA PHE A 240 7.65 15.73 -26.10
C PHE A 240 8.56 14.87 -26.97
N ASN A 241 7.99 14.18 -27.97
CA ASN A 241 8.72 13.23 -28.81
C ASN A 241 8.50 13.45 -30.32
N LEU A 242 7.78 14.51 -30.69
CA LEU A 242 7.65 14.97 -32.07
C LEU A 242 8.66 16.08 -32.37
N GLN A 243 9.17 16.09 -33.60
CA GLN A 243 9.98 17.19 -34.14
C GLN A 243 9.15 18.45 -34.34
N GLU A 244 9.77 19.64 -34.34
CA GLU A 244 9.07 20.93 -34.39
C GLU A 244 8.16 21.08 -35.61
N ASN A 245 8.60 20.64 -36.80
CA ASN A 245 7.82 20.74 -38.04
C ASN A 245 6.87 19.55 -38.29
N TRP A 246 6.42 18.86 -37.24
CA TRP A 246 5.55 17.70 -37.36
C TRP A 246 4.22 18.01 -38.07
N GLU A 247 3.69 19.22 -37.93
CA GLU A 247 2.44 19.67 -38.60
C GLU A 247 2.60 19.75 -40.13
N GLU A 248 3.75 20.24 -40.61
CA GLU A 248 4.08 20.27 -42.04
C GLU A 248 4.20 18.84 -42.59
N LEU A 249 4.86 17.96 -41.83
CA LEU A 249 5.00 16.56 -42.20
C LEU A 249 3.66 15.83 -42.19
N LEU A 250 2.74 16.15 -41.28
CA LEU A 250 1.39 15.59 -41.25
C LEU A 250 0.60 15.93 -42.53
N SER A 251 0.88 17.09 -43.12
CA SER A 251 0.24 17.52 -44.37
C SER A 251 0.62 16.62 -45.55
N ASN A 252 1.84 16.06 -45.55
CA ASN A 252 2.28 15.07 -46.53
C ASN A 252 1.65 13.69 -46.24
N PRO A 253 0.81 13.12 -47.13
CA PRO A 253 0.21 11.80 -46.96
C PRO A 253 1.22 10.68 -46.66
N GLU A 254 2.44 10.76 -47.22
CA GLU A 254 3.49 9.76 -47.02
C GLU A 254 4.03 9.73 -45.58
N HIS A 255 3.82 10.77 -44.77
CA HIS A 255 4.33 10.83 -43.40
C HIS A 255 3.26 10.67 -42.33
N ARG A 256 1.97 10.71 -42.69
CA ARG A 256 0.84 10.62 -41.74
C ARG A 256 0.93 9.42 -40.81
N TYR A 257 1.40 8.28 -41.30
CA TYR A 257 1.52 7.05 -40.52
C TYR A 257 2.39 7.19 -39.25
N LYS A 258 3.31 8.17 -39.23
CA LYS A 258 4.20 8.47 -38.10
C LYS A 258 3.47 9.16 -36.94
N PHE A 259 2.31 9.77 -37.21
CA PHE A 259 1.57 10.62 -36.26
C PHE A 259 0.21 10.03 -35.83
N ILE A 260 -0.05 8.76 -36.16
CA ILE A 260 -1.31 8.10 -35.83
C ILE A 260 -1.33 7.63 -34.37
N LEU A 261 -2.36 8.05 -33.63
CA LEU A 261 -2.73 7.47 -32.35
C LEU A 261 -3.68 6.30 -32.57
N TRP A 262 -3.31 5.13 -32.04
CA TRP A 262 -4.13 3.93 -32.12
C TRP A 262 -4.85 3.74 -30.79
N HIS A 263 -5.98 4.43 -30.64
CA HIS A 263 -6.83 4.30 -29.47
C HIS A 263 -7.94 3.28 -29.71
N GLY A 264 -8.22 2.49 -28.70
CA GLY A 264 -9.32 1.55 -28.66
C GLY A 264 -10.08 1.72 -27.36
N THR A 265 -11.39 1.54 -27.44
CA THR A 265 -12.32 1.64 -26.33
C THR A 265 -12.91 0.26 -26.07
N ASP A 266 -12.94 -0.16 -24.80
CA ASP A 266 -13.58 -1.41 -24.38
C ASP A 266 -14.39 -1.23 -23.10
N GLY A 267 -15.48 -1.98 -22.98
CA GLY A 267 -16.46 -1.91 -21.90
C GLY A 267 -16.48 -3.17 -21.03
N MET A 268 -16.39 -3.00 -19.70
CA MET A 268 -16.52 -4.05 -18.70
C MET A 268 -17.81 -3.91 -17.89
N PHE A 269 -18.82 -4.71 -18.22
CA PHE A 269 -20.18 -4.67 -17.65
C PHE A 269 -20.36 -5.52 -16.37
N LYS A 270 -19.25 -6.03 -15.82
CA LYS A 270 -19.24 -6.80 -14.57
C LYS A 270 -18.61 -6.05 -13.40
N THR A 271 -18.00 -4.89 -13.67
CA THR A 271 -17.42 -4.02 -12.64
C THR A 271 -18.46 -3.00 -12.22
N TYR A 272 -19.28 -3.36 -11.23
CA TYR A 272 -20.32 -2.48 -10.71
C TYR A 272 -19.92 -1.85 -9.38
N LEU A 273 -20.38 -0.62 -9.16
CA LEU A 273 -20.32 0.06 -7.87
C LEU A 273 -21.66 -0.09 -7.17
N LYS A 274 -21.67 -0.63 -5.96
CA LYS A 274 -22.88 -0.67 -5.12
C LYS A 274 -23.10 0.67 -4.44
N VAL A 275 -24.37 1.01 -4.20
CA VAL A 275 -24.74 2.22 -3.44
C VAL A 275 -24.17 2.15 -2.02
N LYS A 276 -23.30 3.09 -1.68
CA LYS A 276 -22.61 3.16 -0.38
C LYS A 276 -23.45 3.91 0.65
N ARG A 277 -24.53 3.28 1.14
CA ARG A 277 -25.49 3.92 2.07
C ARG A 277 -24.92 4.40 3.41
N ARG A 278 -23.70 3.99 3.79
CA ARG A 278 -23.07 4.29 5.08
C ARG A 278 -21.73 5.03 4.95
N ASP A 279 -21.39 5.48 3.76
CA ASP A 279 -20.09 6.12 3.48
C ASP A 279 -20.31 7.34 2.59
N LYS A 280 -20.88 8.39 3.20
CA LYS A 280 -21.27 9.63 2.51
C LYS A 280 -20.06 10.49 2.10
N ASP A 281 -18.91 10.27 2.75
CA ASP A 281 -17.67 11.04 2.58
C ASP A 281 -16.61 10.19 1.82
N ASP A 282 -17.06 9.23 1.00
CA ASP A 282 -16.17 8.37 0.20
C ASP A 282 -15.71 9.07 -1.08
N ASP A 283 -14.72 9.94 -0.92
CA ASP A 283 -14.13 10.70 -2.01
C ASP A 283 -12.95 9.96 -2.68
N SER A 284 -12.80 10.19 -3.98
CA SER A 284 -11.66 9.69 -4.74
C SER A 284 -10.37 10.39 -4.33
N LEU A 285 -9.37 9.60 -3.92
CA LEU A 285 -8.02 10.09 -3.59
C LEU A 285 -7.24 10.68 -4.79
N LEU A 286 -7.68 10.41 -6.01
CA LEU A 286 -7.04 10.84 -7.27
C LEU A 286 -8.06 11.44 -8.25
N SER A 287 -9.09 12.11 -7.74
CA SER A 287 -10.18 12.69 -8.53
C SER A 287 -9.65 13.50 -9.73
N GLY A 288 -9.86 13.00 -10.95
CA GLY A 288 -9.37 13.63 -12.19
C GLY A 288 -7.86 13.52 -12.47
N GLN A 289 -7.05 13.08 -11.49
CA GLN A 289 -5.59 12.99 -11.61
C GLN A 289 -5.11 11.68 -12.26
N ALA A 290 -5.97 10.65 -12.30
CA ALA A 290 -5.62 9.32 -12.79
C ALA A 290 -6.39 8.94 -14.07
N PHE A 291 -6.90 7.71 -14.12
CA PHE A 291 -7.59 7.17 -15.28
C PHE A 291 -9.02 7.68 -15.44
N PHE A 292 -9.65 8.13 -14.35
CA PHE A 292 -11.01 8.68 -14.37
C PHE A 292 -10.98 10.20 -14.41
N PRO A 293 -11.93 10.85 -15.11
CA PRO A 293 -12.17 12.28 -14.96
C PRO A 293 -12.68 12.62 -13.55
N THR A 294 -12.79 13.90 -13.23
CA THR A 294 -13.50 14.33 -12.02
C THR A 294 -14.98 13.94 -12.14
N ARG A 295 -15.64 13.72 -10.99
CA ARG A 295 -17.08 13.43 -10.95
C ARG A 295 -17.88 14.56 -11.59
N GLU A 296 -17.53 15.80 -11.30
CA GLU A 296 -18.17 17.00 -11.82
C GLU A 296 -18.10 17.08 -13.35
N ASP A 297 -16.92 16.86 -13.94
CA ASP A 297 -16.75 16.91 -15.40
C ASP A 297 -17.56 15.80 -16.08
N TRP A 298 -17.61 14.61 -15.48
CA TRP A 298 -18.38 13.49 -16.01
C TRP A 298 -19.89 13.71 -15.91
N GLU A 299 -20.38 14.22 -14.78
CA GLU A 299 -21.79 14.53 -14.59
C GLU A 299 -22.27 15.63 -15.53
N LYS A 300 -21.43 16.66 -15.76
CA LYS A 300 -21.69 17.70 -16.75
C LYS A 300 -21.75 17.12 -18.17
N TYR A 301 -20.77 16.29 -18.55
CA TYR A 301 -20.78 15.62 -19.86
C TYR A 301 -22.06 14.80 -20.07
N CYS A 302 -22.48 14.02 -19.07
CA CYS A 302 -23.73 13.25 -19.12
C CYS A 302 -24.99 14.13 -19.23
N ALA A 303 -24.99 15.33 -18.64
CA ALA A 303 -26.13 16.24 -18.72
C ALA A 303 -26.23 16.92 -20.10
N ASP A 304 -25.08 17.23 -20.70
CA ASP A 304 -25.00 17.94 -21.99
C ASP A 304 -25.26 17.02 -23.20
N HIS A 305 -25.20 15.69 -23.02
CA HIS A 305 -25.36 14.71 -24.10
C HIS A 305 -26.63 13.89 -23.90
N SER A 306 -27.57 14.01 -24.83
CA SER A 306 -28.80 13.21 -24.88
C SER A 306 -28.52 11.76 -25.24
N GLU A 307 -29.34 10.84 -24.73
CA GLU A 307 -29.28 9.41 -25.06
C GLU A 307 -29.52 9.18 -26.56
N ILE A 308 -28.61 8.46 -27.21
CA ILE A 308 -28.83 7.95 -28.57
C ILE A 308 -29.44 6.56 -28.40
N GLU A 309 -30.72 6.40 -28.73
CA GLU A 309 -31.34 5.08 -28.83
C GLU A 309 -30.67 4.28 -29.96
N GLN A 310 -29.79 3.34 -29.60
CA GLN A 310 -29.29 2.36 -30.55
C GLN A 310 -30.30 1.21 -30.67
N ASN A 311 -31.20 1.33 -31.65
CA ASN A 311 -32.07 0.24 -32.09
C ASN A 311 -31.34 -0.61 -33.16
N GLY A 312 -30.45 -1.52 -32.71
CA GLY A 312 -29.70 -2.41 -33.59
C GLY A 312 -30.00 -3.90 -33.32
N PRO A 313 -30.07 -4.77 -34.35
CA PRO A 313 -30.47 -6.18 -34.23
C PRO A 313 -29.35 -7.10 -33.69
N CYS A 314 -28.48 -6.60 -32.79
CA CYS A 314 -27.37 -7.40 -32.26
C CYS A 314 -27.86 -8.32 -31.12
N PRO A 315 -27.79 -9.66 -31.26
CA PRO A 315 -28.26 -10.58 -30.21
C PRO A 315 -27.45 -10.51 -28.90
N SER A 316 -26.23 -9.95 -28.95
CA SER A 316 -25.39 -9.70 -27.77
C SER A 316 -25.83 -8.44 -27.01
N TYR A 317 -26.34 -7.43 -27.72
CA TYR A 317 -26.87 -6.19 -27.15
C TYR A 317 -28.04 -6.48 -26.20
N ASP A 318 -28.99 -7.30 -26.63
CA ASP A 318 -30.14 -7.73 -25.82
C ASP A 318 -29.76 -8.48 -24.54
N LYS A 319 -28.63 -9.19 -24.52
CA LYS A 319 -28.15 -9.91 -23.32
C LYS A 319 -27.37 -9.00 -22.38
N MET A 320 -26.66 -8.01 -22.91
CA MET A 320 -25.91 -7.02 -22.12
C MET A 320 -26.86 -6.06 -21.38
N HIS A 321 -27.98 -5.70 -21.99
CA HIS A 321 -29.02 -4.86 -21.36
C HIS A 321 -29.98 -5.60 -20.41
N LYS A 322 -29.98 -6.94 -20.38
CA LYS A 322 -30.82 -7.71 -19.44
C LYS A 322 -30.26 -7.78 -18.01
N ILE A 323 -29.02 -7.32 -17.78
CA ILE A 323 -28.38 -7.27 -16.45
C ILE A 323 -28.64 -5.90 -15.80
N HIS A 324 -29.90 -5.50 -15.65
CA HIS A 324 -30.26 -4.18 -15.09
C HIS A 324 -31.19 -4.29 -13.89
N ASN A 325 -30.66 -4.85 -12.79
CA ASN A 325 -31.19 -4.51 -11.48
C ASN A 325 -30.29 -3.45 -10.86
N MET A 326 -30.59 -2.18 -11.13
CA MET A 326 -29.87 -1.01 -10.59
C MET A 326 -30.29 -0.65 -9.16
N ASN A 327 -31.25 -1.36 -8.57
CA ASN A 327 -31.81 -1.03 -7.26
C ASN A 327 -30.76 -0.98 -6.13
N ASP A 328 -29.60 -1.63 -6.30
CA ASP A 328 -28.47 -1.60 -5.36
C ASP A 328 -27.15 -1.10 -5.96
N ARG A 329 -27.16 -0.52 -7.18
CA ARG A 329 -25.96 -0.14 -7.93
C ARG A 329 -25.99 1.33 -8.35
N GLU A 330 -24.87 2.02 -8.18
CA GLU A 330 -24.63 3.37 -8.69
C GLU A 330 -23.99 3.33 -10.09
N VAL A 331 -23.11 2.35 -10.32
CA VAL A 331 -22.42 2.12 -11.59
C VAL A 331 -22.63 0.67 -12.01
N SER A 332 -22.96 0.43 -13.28
CA SER A 332 -23.24 -0.89 -13.84
C SER A 332 -22.02 -1.53 -14.52
N GLY A 333 -21.09 -0.71 -15.00
CA GLY A 333 -19.89 -1.12 -15.72
C GLY A 333 -18.91 0.03 -15.88
N LEU A 334 -17.79 -0.23 -16.54
CA LEU A 334 -16.76 0.77 -16.86
C LEU A 334 -16.42 0.71 -18.34
N SER A 335 -16.20 1.84 -18.98
CA SER A 335 -15.56 1.90 -20.30
C SER A 335 -14.17 2.50 -20.16
N ALA A 336 -13.21 2.01 -20.94
CA ALA A 336 -11.81 2.44 -20.87
C ALA A 336 -11.21 2.63 -22.27
N VAL A 337 -10.52 3.74 -22.45
CA VAL A 337 -9.70 4.04 -23.63
C VAL A 337 -8.25 3.64 -23.36
N CYS A 338 -7.63 2.93 -24.30
CA CYS A 338 -6.22 2.55 -24.24
C CYS A 338 -5.52 2.73 -25.59
N CYS A 339 -4.21 2.94 -25.53
CA CYS A 339 -3.33 2.72 -26.68
C CYS A 339 -3.30 1.22 -27.00
N ILE A 340 -3.89 0.80 -28.12
CA ILE A 340 -4.00 -0.63 -28.46
C ILE A 340 -2.66 -1.23 -28.86
N ARG A 341 -1.73 -0.43 -29.39
CA ARG A 341 -0.41 -0.91 -29.81
C ARG A 341 0.48 -1.30 -28.64
N HIS A 342 0.34 -0.60 -27.52
CA HIS A 342 1.24 -0.76 -26.37
C HIS A 342 0.49 -1.13 -25.08
N SER A 343 -0.83 -1.31 -25.15
CA SER A 343 -1.71 -1.68 -24.04
C SER A 343 -1.58 -0.77 -22.81
N ILE A 344 -1.51 0.55 -23.04
CA ILE A 344 -1.42 1.57 -21.99
C ILE A 344 -2.74 2.34 -21.93
N PHE A 345 -3.39 2.36 -20.77
CA PHE A 345 -4.62 3.11 -20.54
C PHE A 345 -4.39 4.62 -20.61
N ALA A 346 -5.31 5.33 -21.24
CA ALA A 346 -5.26 6.78 -21.38
C ALA A 346 -5.58 7.47 -20.05
N ALA A 347 -4.92 8.60 -19.78
CA ALA A 347 -5.28 9.48 -18.68
C ALA A 347 -6.70 10.02 -18.89
N ARG A 348 -7.52 10.00 -17.83
CA ARG A 348 -8.95 10.39 -17.88
C ARG A 348 -9.77 9.67 -18.96
N GLY A 349 -9.29 8.52 -19.45
CA GLY A 349 -9.94 7.72 -20.49
C GLY A 349 -10.87 6.64 -19.96
N MET A 350 -11.12 6.57 -18.65
CA MET A 350 -12.07 5.63 -18.04
C MET A 350 -13.32 6.35 -17.55
N VAL A 351 -14.49 5.80 -17.83
CA VAL A 351 -15.79 6.38 -17.46
C VAL A 351 -16.76 5.35 -16.89
N ASP A 352 -17.63 5.82 -16.00
CA ASP A 352 -18.66 5.00 -15.35
C ASP A 352 -19.88 4.82 -16.26
N LEU A 353 -20.25 3.56 -16.49
CA LEU A 353 -21.43 3.19 -17.26
C LEU A 353 -22.62 2.98 -16.33
N LYS A 354 -23.69 3.77 -16.51
CA LYS A 354 -24.92 3.66 -15.71
C LYS A 354 -25.91 2.60 -16.24
N LEU A 355 -25.91 2.32 -17.55
CA LEU A 355 -26.87 1.38 -18.16
C LEU A 355 -26.28 0.69 -19.40
N GLY A 356 -25.51 -0.38 -19.23
CA GLY A 356 -24.95 -1.12 -20.38
C GLY A 356 -23.96 -0.26 -21.16
N GLU A 357 -23.93 -0.37 -22.49
CA GLU A 357 -23.16 0.51 -23.40
C GLU A 357 -23.84 1.88 -23.56
N LYS A 358 -24.12 2.53 -22.44
CA LYS A 358 -24.58 3.92 -22.46
C LYS A 358 -23.35 4.80 -22.73
N TYR A 359 -23.39 5.52 -23.85
CA TYR A 359 -22.42 6.52 -24.36
C TYR A 359 -21.28 5.99 -25.23
#